data_AF-B6W848-F1
#
_entry.id   AF-B6W848-F1
#
_cell.length_a   1.000
_cell.length_b   1.000
_cell.length_c   1.000
_cell.angle_alpha   90.00
_cell.angle_beta   90.00
_cell.angle_gamma   90.00
#
_symmetry.space_group_name_H-M   'P 1'
#
loop_
_entity.id
_entity.type
_entity.pdbx_description
1 polymer ?
#
loop_
_entity_poly.entity_id
_entity_poly.type
_entity_poly.pdbx_seq_one_letter_code
_entity_poly.pdbx_strand_id
1 'polypeptide(L)' 'MRLDNLVSEFVNLSRSKAQTLIKRRLIKVNYQIIDNPSKIVEENSLISIRREGRFIFDKVIGKSKKDNYHIEYRKYK' A
#
# COMPACT_ATOMS: atom_id res chain seq x y z
N MET A 1 1.76 3.84 7.71
CA MET A 1 0.81 2.69 7.67
C MET A 1 1.51 1.43 7.16
N ARG A 2 1.02 0.21 7.42
CA ARG A 2 1.66 -1.02 6.91
C ARG A 2 1.45 -1.19 5.40
N LEU A 3 2.47 -1.65 4.69
CA LEU A 3 2.42 -1.86 3.24
C LEU A 3 1.36 -2.88 2.82
N ASP A 4 1.22 -4.00 3.54
CA ASP A 4 0.22 -5.02 3.22
C ASP A 4 -1.22 -4.49 3.26
N ASN A 5 -1.54 -3.61 4.23
CA ASN A 5 -2.85 -2.97 4.33
C ASN A 5 -3.07 -1.93 3.22
N LEU A 6 -2.06 -1.14 2.88
CA LEU A 6 -2.16 -0.17 1.78
C LEU A 6 -2.41 -0.88 0.45
N VAL A 7 -1.62 -1.93 0.18
CA VAL A 7 -1.74 -2.71 -1.05
C VAL A 7 -3.10 -3.38 -1.14
N SER A 8 -3.60 -4.00 -0.07
CA SER A 8 -4.95 -4.61 -0.09
C SER A 8 -6.03 -3.60 -0.46
N GLU A 9 -5.93 -2.37 0.05
CA GLU A 9 -6.89 -1.30 -0.25
C GLU A 9 -6.77 -0.82 -1.71
N PHE A 10 -5.54 -0.59 -2.19
CA PHE A 10 -5.31 -0.04 -3.53
C PHE A 10 -5.77 -0.93 -4.67
N VAL A 11 -5.62 -2.25 -4.51
CA VAL A 11 -5.99 -3.24 -5.54
C VAL A 11 -7.24 -4.03 -5.18
N ASN A 12 -7.92 -3.66 -4.09
CA ASN A 12 -9.12 -4.32 -3.58
C ASN A 12 -8.96 -5.85 -3.47
N LEU A 13 -7.82 -6.28 -2.91
CA LEU A 13 -7.47 -7.69 -2.70
C LEU A 13 -7.38 -8.03 -1.21
N SER A 14 -7.50 -9.32 -0.87
CA SER A 14 -7.25 -9.76 0.49
C SER A 14 -5.81 -9.46 0.93
N ARG A 15 -5.64 -9.22 2.23
CA ARG A 15 -4.31 -8.99 2.85
C ARG A 15 -3.33 -10.14 2.59
N SER A 16 -3.82 -11.38 2.52
CA SER A 16 -3.00 -12.54 2.15
C SER A 16 -2.42 -12.43 0.74
N LYS A 17 -3.22 -12.03 -0.25
CA LYS A 17 -2.76 -11.80 -1.63
C LYS A 17 -1.78 -10.62 -1.69
N ALA A 18 -2.07 -9.53 -0.98
CA ALA A 18 -1.16 -8.39 -0.87
C ALA A 18 0.22 -8.82 -0.33
N GLN A 19 0.26 -9.61 0.75
CA GLN A 19 1.51 -10.15 1.29
C GLN A 19 2.25 -11.04 0.29
N THR A 20 1.55 -11.86 -0.49
CA THR A 20 2.16 -12.65 -1.56
C THR A 20 2.79 -11.77 -2.64
N LEU A 21 2.12 -10.70 -3.07
CA LEU A 21 2.66 -9.76 -4.06
C LEU A 21 3.94 -9.08 -3.55
N ILE A 22 3.96 -8.69 -2.27
CA ILE A 22 5.10 -8.06 -1.61
C ILE A 22 6.28 -9.05 -1.56
N LYS A 23 6.05 -10.28 -1.05
CA LYS A 23 7.07 -11.34 -0.99
C LYS A 23 7.62 -11.72 -2.36
N ARG A 24 6.77 -11.65 -3.40
CA ARG A 24 7.17 -11.89 -4.80
C ARG A 24 7.93 -10.72 -5.44
N ARG A 25 8.25 -9.66 -4.69
CA ARG A 25 8.98 -8.48 -5.18
C ARG A 25 8.26 -7.77 -6.34
N LEU A 26 6.92 -7.81 -6.32
CA LEU A 26 6.07 -7.19 -7.34
C LEU A 26 5.66 -5.77 -6.97
N ILE A 27 6.08 -5.28 -5.80
CA ILE A 27 5.70 -3.97 -5.27
C ILE A 27 6.96 -3.15 -5.01
N LYS A 28 6.92 -1.89 -5.42
CA LYS A 28 7.95 -0.90 -5.15
C LYS A 28 7.38 0.24 -4.34
N VAL A 29 8.14 0.73 -3.37
CA VAL A 29 7.84 1.96 -2.62
C VAL A 29 8.96 2.94 -2.92
N ASN A 30 8.65 4.13 -3.43
CA ASN A 30 9.63 5.15 -3.80
C ASN A 30 10.77 4.57 -4.66
N TYR A 31 10.42 3.85 -5.73
CA TYR A 31 11.34 3.15 -6.64
C TYR A 31 12.14 1.99 -6.06
N GLN A 32 12.04 1.71 -4.76
CA GLN A 32 12.70 0.59 -4.10
C GLN A 32 11.79 -0.63 -4.02
N ILE A 33 12.30 -1.81 -4.38
CA ILE A 33 11.58 -3.07 -4.22
C ILE A 33 11.50 -3.40 -2.73
N ILE A 34 10.29 -3.62 -2.22
CA ILE A 34 10.06 -4.04 -0.83
C ILE A 34 9.55 -5.48 -0.84
N ASP A 35 10.19 -6.34 -0.05
CA ASP A 35 9.76 -7.73 0.21
C ASP A 35 9.20 -7.94 1.63
N ASN A 36 9.29 -6.93 2.49
CA ASN A 36 8.71 -6.94 3.83
C ASN A 36 7.26 -6.38 3.85
N PRO A 37 6.22 -7.21 4.06
CA PRO A 37 4.83 -6.74 4.12
C PRO A 37 4.53 -5.87 5.35
N SER A 38 5.32 -6.00 6.41
CA SER A 38 5.20 -5.21 7.62
C SER A 38 5.91 -3.86 7.53
N LYS A 39 6.51 -3.53 6.38
CA LYS A 39 7.16 -2.23 6.17
C LYS A 39 6.14 -1.11 6.42
N ILE A 40 6.55 -0.14 7.23
CA ILE A 40 5.80 1.10 7.43
C ILE A 40 6.10 2.00 6.23
N VAL A 41 5.04 2.43 5.57
CA VAL A 41 5.04 3.39 4.47
C VAL A 41 4.61 4.74 5.03
N GLU A 42 5.37 5.76 4.65
CA GLU A 42 5.14 7.16 5.00
C GLU A 42 4.17 7.81 4.02
N GLU A 43 3.52 8.86 4.49
CA GLU A 43 2.65 9.72 3.68
C GLU A 43 3.41 10.31 2.49
N ASN A 44 2.69 10.65 1.41
CA ASN A 44 3.23 11.05 0.10
C ASN A 44 4.16 10.04 -0.60
N SER A 45 4.15 8.77 -0.19
CA SER A 45 4.97 7.74 -0.84
C SER A 45 4.32 7.24 -2.14
N LEU A 46 5.16 6.95 -3.13
CA LEU A 46 4.76 6.32 -4.40
C LEU A 46 4.85 4.79 -4.28
N ILE A 47 3.70 4.12 -4.33
CA ILE A 47 3.59 2.66 -4.38
C ILE A 47 3.37 2.22 -5.84
N SER A 48 4.34 1.52 -6.41
CA SER A 48 4.24 0.94 -7.75
C SER A 48 3.94 -0.55 -7.63
N ILE A 49 2.77 -0.98 -8.11
CA ILE A 49 2.33 -2.37 -8.07
C ILE A 49 2.38 -2.94 -9.49
N ARG A 50 3.17 -4.00 -9.69
CA ARG A 50 3.32 -4.63 -11.00
C ARG A 50 1.97 -5.17 -11.47
N ARG A 51 1.62 -4.86 -12.74
CA ARG A 51 0.35 -5.18 -13.43
C ARG A 51 -0.88 -4.36 -13.04
N GLU A 52 -0.84 -3.62 -11.93
CA GLU A 52 -2.00 -2.88 -11.40
C GLU A 52 -1.89 -1.36 -11.62
N GLY A 53 -0.65 -0.84 -11.58
CA GLY A 53 -0.34 0.56 -11.82
C GLY A 53 0.49 1.18 -10.71
N ARG A 54 0.47 2.51 -10.62
CA ARG A 54 1.12 3.26 -9.54
C ARG A 54 0.07 3.99 -8.72
N PHE A 55 0.30 4.07 -7.43
CA PHE A 55 -0.57 4.69 -6.45
C PHE A 55 0.28 5.61 -5.60
N ILE A 56 -0.26 6.76 -5.22
CA ILE A 56 0.37 7.64 -4.24
C ILE A 56 -0.48 7.56 -2.99
N PHE A 57 0.16 7.22 -1.88
CA PHE A 57 -0.47 7.30 -0.57
C PHE A 57 -0.33 8.75 -0.10
N ASP A 58 -1.43 9.49 -0.02
CA ASP A 58 -1.38 10.92 0.31
C ASP A 58 -1.27 11.10 1.82
N LYS A 59 -2.28 10.69 2.60
CA LYS A 59 -2.30 10.85 4.06
C LYS A 59 -3.29 9.93 4.77
N VAL A 60 -3.16 9.81 6.09
CA VAL A 60 -4.19 9.23 6.96
C VAL A 60 -5.20 10.32 7.36
N ILE A 61 -6.46 10.18 6.94
CA ILE A 61 -7.53 11.16 7.21
C ILE A 61 -8.04 11.02 8.66
N GLY A 62 -7.98 9.81 9.21
CA GLY A 62 -8.39 9.59 10.59
C GLY A 62 -8.40 8.12 10.99
N LYS A 63 -8.77 7.90 12.25
CA LYS A 63 -8.94 6.58 12.83
C LYS A 63 -10.38 6.42 13.28
N SER A 64 -11.03 5.33 12.89
CA SER A 64 -12.38 5.03 13.37
C SER A 64 -12.36 4.67 14.86
N LYS A 65 -13.52 4.73 15.52
CA LYS A 65 -13.69 4.28 16.91
C LYS A 65 -13.31 2.80 17.14
N LYS A 66 -13.16 2.01 16.07
CA LYS A 66 -12.73 0.60 16.10
C LYS A 66 -11.30 0.41 15.59
N ASP A 67 -10.45 1.44 15.67
CA ASP A 67 -9.05 1.39 15.29
C ASP A 67 -8.75 1.22 13.79
N ASN A 68 -9.76 1.38 12.92
CA ASN A 68 -9.56 1.30 11.47
C ASN A 68 -9.02 2.63 10.93
N TYR A 69 -7.91 2.57 10.20
CA TYR A 69 -7.33 3.74 9.55
C TYR A 69 -8.11 4.08 8.27
N HIS A 70 -8.50 5.34 8.13
CA HIS A 70 -9.02 5.89 6.89
C HIS A 70 -7.90 6.63 6.17
N ILE A 71 -7.66 6.29 4.90
CA ILE A 71 -6.56 6.82 4.11
C ILE A 71 -7.05 7.53 2.86
N GLU A 72 -6.31 8.55 2.47
CA GLU A 72 -6.42 9.19 1.17
C GLU A 72 -5.32 8.66 0.26
N TYR A 73 -5.69 8.27 -0.95
CA TYR A 73 -4.74 7.83 -1.97
C TYR A 73 -5.28 8.15 -3.36
N ARG A 74 -4.36 8.24 -4.31
CA ARG A 74 -4.66 8.54 -5.71
C ARG A 74 -3.94 7.59 -6.64
N LYS A 75 -4.63 7.14 -7.69
CA LYS A 75 -4.03 6.32 -8.75
C LYS A 75 -3.31 7.24 -9.74
N TYR A 76 -2.04 6.95 -9.99
CA TYR A 76 -1.27 7.62 -11.04
C TYR A 76 -1.81 7.16 -12.40
N LYS A 77 -2.18 8.12 -13.25
CA LYS A 77 -2.72 7.87 -14.60
C LYS A 77 -1.58 7.77 -15.60
#